data_AF-B9SSL1-F1
#
_entry.id   AF-B9SSL1-F1
#
_cell.length_a   1.000
_cell.length_b   1.000
_cell.length_c   1.000
_cell.angle_alpha   90.00
_cell.angle_beta   90.00
_cell.angle_gamma   90.00
#
_symmetry.space_group_name_H-M   'P 1'
#
loop_
_entity.id
_entity.type
_entity.pdbx_description
1 polymer ?
#
loop_
_entity_poly.entity_id
_entity_poly.type
_entity_poly.pdbx_seq_one_letter_code
_entity_poly.pdbx_strand_id
1 'polypeptide(L)'
;MDANATRIEYYATVGDPLCDFTFVRSGLGYCDLSVGTGEEAPYAELINVHYTARFADGIVFDSSYKRGRPLTMRIGVGKVLRGLDQGIFGGEGVPPMQVGGKRKLQIPPHLAYGPEPAGCFSGDCNIPGNATLVYDINFLGIYSGNRK
;
A
#
# COMPACT_ATOMS: atom_id res chain seq x y z
N MET A 1 27.78 -11.88 -3.96
CA MET A 1 26.83 -11.17 -3.07
C MET A 1 25.77 -10.60 -3.98
N ASP A 2 24.59 -11.21 -4.00
CA ASP A 2 23.57 -10.93 -5.02
C ASP A 2 22.84 -9.64 -4.69
N ALA A 3 23.03 -8.62 -5.53
CA ALA A 3 22.39 -7.30 -5.41
C ALA A 3 20.86 -7.37 -5.37
N ASN A 4 20.26 -8.46 -5.88
CA ASN A 4 18.82 -8.67 -5.87
C ASN A 4 18.31 -9.14 -4.49
N ALA A 5 19.07 -9.99 -3.78
CA ALA A 5 18.73 -10.44 -2.43
C ALA A 5 18.76 -9.27 -1.43
N THR A 6 19.79 -8.43 -1.53
CA THR A 6 19.92 -7.21 -0.71
C THR A 6 18.80 -6.21 -0.98
N ARG A 7 18.33 -6.09 -2.24
CA ARG A 7 17.20 -5.21 -2.59
C ARG A 7 15.86 -5.73 -2.05
N ILE A 8 15.63 -7.05 -2.06
CA ILE A 8 14.42 -7.66 -1.48
C ILE A 8 14.40 -7.48 0.04
N GLU A 9 15.51 -7.76 0.73
CA GLU A 9 15.63 -7.57 2.18
C GLU A 9 15.40 -6.10 2.58
N TYR A 10 15.98 -5.16 1.82
CA TYR A 10 15.76 -3.73 2.02
C TYR A 10 14.28 -3.35 1.96
N TYR A 11 13.57 -3.74 0.90
CA TYR A 11 12.13 -3.42 0.79
C TYR A 11 11.28 -4.17 1.81
N ALA A 12 11.70 -5.37 2.22
CA ALA A 12 11.00 -6.17 3.22
C ALA A 12 11.13 -5.64 4.66
N THR A 13 12.15 -4.81 4.95
CA THR A 13 12.50 -4.42 6.33
C THR A 13 12.60 -2.90 6.52
N VAL A 14 13.24 -2.18 5.60
CA VAL A 14 13.51 -0.73 5.71
C VAL A 14 12.44 0.08 4.99
N GLY A 15 12.11 -0.30 3.75
CA GLY A 15 11.20 0.46 2.89
C GLY A 15 11.85 1.62 2.16
N ASP A 16 11.05 2.37 1.42
CA ASP A 16 11.53 3.53 0.65
C ASP A 16 11.92 4.72 1.57
N PRO A 17 12.64 5.75 1.08
CA PRO A 17 13.06 6.91 1.87
C PRO A 17 11.89 7.70 2.48
N LEU A 18 12.15 8.47 3.55
CA LEU A 18 11.15 9.41 4.09
C LEU A 18 10.78 10.47 3.04
N CYS A 19 9.54 10.97 3.13
CA CYS A 19 9.09 12.08 2.31
C CYS A 19 7.96 12.84 3.01
N ASP A 20 7.73 14.07 2.54
CA ASP A 20 6.73 14.97 3.11
C ASP A 20 5.33 14.60 2.60
N PHE A 21 4.44 14.26 3.53
CA PHE A 21 3.06 13.88 3.20
C PHE A 21 2.20 15.11 2.86
N THR A 22 1.46 14.99 1.77
CA THR A 22 0.29 15.84 1.51
C THR A 22 -0.93 15.17 2.14
N PHE A 23 -1.58 15.87 3.07
CA PHE A 23 -2.79 15.37 3.73
C PHE A 23 -4.04 15.94 3.06
N VAL A 24 -4.99 15.06 2.75
CA VAL A 24 -6.31 15.43 2.22
C VAL A 24 -7.37 15.47 3.33
N ARG A 25 -8.57 15.97 3.04
CA ARG A 25 -9.64 16.15 4.06
C ARG A 25 -10.04 14.87 4.79
N SER A 26 -9.90 13.71 4.17
CA SER A 26 -10.17 12.43 4.81
C SER A 26 -9.13 12.06 5.88
N GLY A 27 -8.04 12.82 6.01
CA GLY A 27 -6.90 12.53 6.89
C GLY A 27 -5.87 11.60 6.26
N LEU A 28 -6.11 11.09 5.05
CA LEU A 28 -5.12 10.31 4.30
C LEU A 28 -3.94 11.20 3.91
N GLY A 29 -2.73 10.81 4.35
CA GLY A 29 -1.49 11.38 3.86
C GLY A 29 -0.99 10.59 2.65
N TYR A 30 -0.53 11.27 1.61
CA TYR A 30 0.15 10.61 0.49
C TYR A 30 1.41 11.38 0.07
N CYS A 31 2.35 10.66 -0.53
CA CYS A 31 3.56 11.22 -1.11
C CYS A 31 4.02 10.33 -2.28
N ASP A 32 4.20 10.92 -3.46
CA ASP A 32 4.77 10.23 -4.61
C ASP A 32 6.29 10.35 -4.58
N LEU A 33 6.96 9.22 -4.36
CA LEU A 33 8.41 9.13 -4.46
C LEU A 33 8.88 9.11 -5.91
N SER A 34 8.08 8.48 -6.76
CA SER A 34 8.22 8.53 -8.21
C SER A 34 6.85 8.37 -8.84
N VAL A 35 6.47 9.32 -9.69
CA VAL A 35 5.25 9.20 -10.49
C VAL A 35 5.50 8.14 -11.58
N GLY A 36 4.52 7.26 -11.79
CA GLY A 36 4.57 6.27 -12.86
C GLY A 36 4.52 6.93 -14.24
N THR A 37 4.69 6.13 -15.29
CA THR A 37 4.59 6.60 -16.68
C THR A 37 3.62 5.75 -17.51
N GLY A 38 3.03 4.72 -16.92
CA GLY A 38 2.02 3.89 -17.57
C GLY A 38 0.60 4.32 -17.25
N GLU A 39 -0.34 3.42 -17.51
CA GLU A 39 -1.77 3.68 -17.32
C GLU A 39 -2.11 4.00 -15.86
N GLU A 40 -3.12 4.85 -15.67
CA GLU A 40 -3.68 5.11 -14.34
C GLU A 40 -4.39 3.88 -13.78
N ALA A 41 -4.46 3.77 -12.45
CA ALA A 41 -5.17 2.70 -11.78
C ALA A 41 -6.64 2.65 -12.25
N PRO A 42 -7.08 1.56 -12.89
CA PRO A 42 -8.41 1.46 -13.47
C PRO A 42 -9.48 1.21 -12.40
N TYR A 43 -10.69 1.73 -12.64
CA TYR A 43 -11.83 1.47 -11.76
C TYR A 43 -12.25 0.00 -11.83
N ALA A 44 -12.46 -0.62 -10.66
CA ALA A 44 -13.00 -1.96 -10.52
C ALA A 44 -12.20 -3.09 -11.17
N GLU A 45 -10.96 -2.87 -11.62
CA GLU A 45 -10.10 -3.94 -12.14
C GLU A 45 -9.10 -4.47 -11.11
N LEU A 46 -8.46 -5.58 -11.47
CA LEU A 46 -7.39 -6.17 -10.69
C LEU A 46 -6.07 -5.48 -11.06
N ILE A 47 -5.28 -5.13 -10.06
CA ILE A 47 -3.93 -4.57 -10.21
C ILE A 47 -2.92 -5.42 -9.45
N ASN A 48 -1.66 -5.34 -9.86
CA ASN A 48 -0.54 -5.93 -9.15
C ASN A 48 0.28 -4.85 -8.46
N VAL A 49 0.50 -5.00 -7.16
CA VAL A 49 1.35 -4.10 -6.38
C VAL A 49 2.37 -4.88 -5.58
N HIS A 50 3.57 -4.33 -5.47
CA HIS A 50 4.40 -4.61 -4.32
C HIS A 50 4.12 -3.58 -3.24
N TYR A 51 4.17 -4.01 -1.98
CA TYR A 51 4.06 -3.13 -0.84
C TYR A 51 4.85 -3.63 0.38
N THR A 52 5.10 -2.69 1.29
CA THR A 52 5.49 -2.93 2.67
C THR A 52 4.63 -2.07 3.59
N ALA A 53 4.03 -2.69 4.60
CA ALA A 53 3.12 -2.08 5.55
C ALA A 53 3.73 -2.09 6.95
N ARG A 54 3.66 -0.95 7.62
CA ARG A 54 4.27 -0.71 8.92
C ARG A 54 3.40 0.17 9.80
N PHE A 55 3.60 0.09 11.10
CA PHE A 55 3.00 1.03 12.04
C PHE A 55 3.74 2.38 12.01
N ALA A 56 3.16 3.39 12.66
CA ALA A 56 3.75 4.74 12.73
C ALA A 56 5.13 4.79 13.42
N ASP A 57 5.44 3.79 14.26
CA ASP A 57 6.75 3.62 14.90
C ASP A 57 7.81 2.95 13.98
N GLY A 58 7.42 2.58 12.76
CA GLY A 58 8.29 1.95 11.76
C GLY A 58 8.29 0.43 11.78
N ILE A 59 7.63 -0.23 12.75
CA ILE A 59 7.59 -1.69 12.83
C ILE A 59 6.81 -2.26 11.63
N VAL A 60 7.50 -3.05 10.80
CA VAL A 60 6.90 -3.73 9.65
C VAL A 60 6.10 -4.94 10.11
N PHE A 61 4.78 -4.91 9.91
CA PHE A 61 3.90 -6.04 10.22
C PHE A 61 3.55 -6.88 8.98
N ASP A 62 3.67 -6.33 7.76
CA ASP A 62 3.41 -7.07 6.54
C ASP A 62 4.23 -6.56 5.34
N SER A 63 4.60 -7.44 4.42
CA SER A 63 5.27 -7.07 3.17
C SER A 63 5.08 -8.14 2.10
N SER A 64 4.70 -7.71 0.90
CA SER A 64 4.66 -8.58 -0.29
C SER A 64 6.04 -9.16 -0.65
N TYR A 65 7.12 -8.44 -0.34
CA TYR A 65 8.49 -8.87 -0.61
C TYR A 65 8.88 -10.08 0.24
N LYS A 66 8.40 -10.16 1.50
CA LYS A 66 8.57 -11.35 2.35
C LYS A 66 7.92 -12.59 1.77
N ARG A 67 6.88 -12.43 0.93
CA ARG A 67 6.20 -13.53 0.22
C ARG A 67 6.80 -13.86 -1.15
N GLY A 68 7.79 -13.08 -1.60
CA GLY A 68 8.45 -13.26 -2.89
C GLY A 68 7.56 -13.00 -4.12
N ARG A 69 6.35 -12.44 -3.95
CA ARG A 69 5.42 -12.17 -5.06
C ARG A 69 4.54 -10.93 -4.82
N PRO A 70 4.12 -10.23 -5.88
CA PRO A 70 3.17 -9.13 -5.76
C PRO A 70 1.82 -9.56 -5.16
N LEU A 71 1.10 -8.60 -4.62
CA LEU A 71 -0.31 -8.77 -4.27
C LEU A 71 -1.18 -8.35 -5.45
N THR A 72 -2.08 -9.24 -5.87
CA THR A 72 -3.15 -8.91 -6.80
C THR A 72 -4.37 -8.48 -5.99
N MET A 73 -4.90 -7.29 -6.27
CA MET A 73 -6.04 -6.73 -5.54
C MET A 73 -6.99 -6.00 -6.49
N ARG A 74 -8.29 -5.99 -6.17
CA ARG A 74 -9.28 -5.22 -6.93
C ARG A 74 -9.42 -3.84 -6.31
N ILE A 75 -9.23 -2.79 -7.11
CA ILE A 75 -9.19 -1.41 -6.63
C ILE A 75 -10.46 -0.62 -7.00
N GLY A 76 -10.78 0.40 -6.21
CA GLY A 76 -11.84 1.38 -6.47
C GLY A 76 -13.25 0.93 -6.10
N VAL A 77 -13.40 -0.24 -5.48
CA VAL A 77 -14.72 -0.87 -5.22
C VAL A 77 -14.95 -1.29 -3.75
N GLY A 78 -14.14 -0.79 -2.82
CA GLY A 78 -14.28 -1.07 -1.39
C GLY A 78 -13.95 -2.51 -1.00
N LYS A 79 -13.05 -3.17 -1.75
CA LYS A 79 -12.61 -4.56 -1.50
C LYS A 79 -11.30 -4.65 -0.73
N VAL A 80 -10.67 -3.51 -0.46
CA VAL A 80 -9.46 -3.37 0.35
C VAL A 80 -9.68 -2.27 1.39
N LEU A 81 -8.65 -1.97 2.21
CA LEU A 81 -8.72 -0.84 3.15
C LEU A 81 -9.09 0.44 2.38
N ARG A 82 -10.00 1.24 2.95
CA ARG A 82 -10.50 2.46 2.29
C ARG A 82 -9.36 3.41 1.92
N GLY A 83 -8.35 3.54 2.78
CA GLY A 83 -7.17 4.34 2.49
C GLY A 83 -6.30 3.80 1.36
N LEU A 84 -6.27 2.49 1.13
CA LEU A 84 -5.59 1.90 -0.03
C LEU A 84 -6.37 2.14 -1.32
N ASP A 85 -7.69 1.96 -1.28
CA ASP A 85 -8.55 2.29 -2.42
C ASP A 85 -8.40 3.77 -2.81
N GLN A 86 -8.64 4.69 -1.87
CA GLN A 86 -8.47 6.13 -2.10
C GLN A 86 -7.04 6.49 -2.50
N GLY A 87 -6.03 5.86 -1.89
CA GLY A 87 -4.62 6.17 -2.11
C GLY A 87 -4.05 5.69 -3.45
N ILE A 88 -4.59 4.60 -4.01
CA ILE A 88 -4.13 4.02 -5.28
C ILE A 88 -5.03 4.41 -6.44
N PHE A 89 -6.35 4.18 -6.32
CA PHE A 89 -7.31 4.57 -7.36
C PHE A 89 -7.51 6.09 -7.42
N GLY A 90 -7.21 6.80 -6.34
CA GLY A 90 -7.46 8.24 -6.23
C GLY A 90 -8.86 8.53 -5.67
N GLY A 91 -9.10 9.80 -5.35
CA GLY A 91 -10.35 10.28 -4.79
C GLY A 91 -10.16 11.26 -3.64
N GLU A 92 -11.15 12.14 -3.45
CA GLU A 92 -11.21 13.12 -2.35
C GLU A 92 -9.95 13.99 -2.20
N GLY A 93 -9.29 14.32 -3.32
CA GLY A 93 -8.07 15.13 -3.36
C GLY A 93 -6.78 14.34 -3.53
N VAL A 94 -6.83 13.01 -3.59
CA VAL A 94 -5.67 12.17 -3.95
C VAL A 94 -5.72 11.87 -5.45
N PRO A 95 -4.65 12.16 -6.23
CA PRO A 95 -4.59 11.77 -7.64
C PRO A 95 -4.43 10.25 -7.79
N PRO A 96 -4.90 9.61 -8.87
CA PRO A 96 -4.66 8.19 -9.11
C PRO A 96 -3.17 7.88 -9.21
N MET A 97 -2.76 6.67 -8.82
CA MET A 97 -1.42 6.17 -9.12
C MET A 97 -1.35 5.71 -10.59
N GLN A 98 -0.16 5.83 -11.17
CA GLN A 98 0.16 5.32 -12.51
C GLN A 98 1.07 4.10 -12.43
N VAL A 99 0.97 3.20 -13.40
CA VAL A 99 1.84 2.02 -13.50
C VAL A 99 3.32 2.45 -13.53
N GLY A 100 4.14 1.76 -12.75
CA GLY A 100 5.54 2.08 -12.48
C GLY A 100 5.74 3.07 -11.32
N GLY A 101 4.66 3.63 -10.78
CA GLY A 101 4.70 4.63 -9.71
C GLY A 101 5.00 4.02 -8.33
N LYS A 102 5.66 4.82 -7.50
CA LYS A 102 5.91 4.54 -6.08
C LYS A 102 5.30 5.61 -5.21
N ARG A 103 4.43 5.20 -4.30
CA ARG A 103 3.71 6.10 -3.39
C ARG A 103 3.82 5.61 -1.97
N LYS A 104 4.02 6.54 -1.05
CA LYS A 104 3.80 6.32 0.38
C LYS A 104 2.41 6.80 0.76
N LEU A 105 1.74 6.04 1.61
CA LEU A 105 0.47 6.42 2.23
C LEU A 105 0.60 6.37 3.75
N GLN A 106 0.08 7.39 4.43
CA GLN A 106 -0.19 7.37 5.86
C GLN A 106 -1.69 7.31 6.07
N ILE A 107 -2.17 6.13 6.46
CA ILE A 107 -3.58 5.80 6.53
C ILE A 107 -4.04 5.92 8.00
N PRO A 108 -4.89 6.90 8.33
CA PRO A 108 -5.44 7.02 9.68
C PRO A 108 -6.40 5.87 9.98
N PRO A 109 -6.69 5.57 11.27
CA PRO A 109 -7.38 4.34 11.66
C PRO A 109 -8.77 4.18 11.02
N HIS A 110 -9.53 5.26 10.86
CA HIS A 110 -10.87 5.22 10.25
C HIS A 110 -10.86 4.90 8.74
N LEU A 111 -9.70 4.99 8.08
CA LEU A 111 -9.46 4.53 6.71
C LEU A 111 -8.73 3.18 6.65
N ALA A 112 -8.36 2.62 7.81
CA ALA A 112 -7.69 1.33 8.00
C ALA A 112 -8.62 0.34 8.74
N TYR A 113 -8.19 -0.20 9.87
CA TYR A 113 -8.90 -1.23 10.64
C TYR A 113 -9.83 -0.67 11.73
N GLY A 114 -9.83 0.64 11.96
CA GLY A 114 -10.70 1.29 12.93
C GLY A 114 -10.25 1.12 14.38
N PRO A 115 -11.18 1.24 15.35
CA PRO A 115 -10.87 1.23 16.78
C PRO A 115 -10.59 -0.16 17.34
N GLU A 116 -11.01 -1.22 16.66
CA GLU A 116 -10.84 -2.60 17.11
C GLU A 116 -9.49 -3.18 16.63
N PRO A 117 -8.87 -4.08 17.41
CA PRO A 117 -7.72 -4.85 16.94
C PRO A 117 -8.05 -5.69 15.70
N ALA A 118 -7.04 -5.95 14.87
CA ALA A 118 -7.17 -6.73 13.64
C ALA A 118 -6.05 -7.75 13.46
N GLY A 119 -6.22 -8.63 12.47
CA GLY A 119 -5.26 -9.71 12.17
C GLY A 119 -5.15 -10.75 13.30
N CYS A 120 -6.28 -11.04 13.94
CA CYS A 120 -6.34 -11.94 15.09
C CYS A 120 -6.24 -13.41 14.68
N PHE A 121 -5.36 -14.15 15.35
CA PHE A 121 -5.24 -15.60 15.25
C PHE A 121 -5.18 -16.20 16.66
N SER A 122 -6.12 -17.10 16.98
CA SER A 122 -6.22 -17.76 18.29
C SER A 122 -6.30 -16.81 19.50
N GLY A 123 -6.87 -15.62 19.32
CA GLY A 123 -7.03 -14.61 20.38
C GLY A 123 -5.95 -13.52 20.40
N ASP A 124 -4.82 -13.74 19.72
CA ASP A 124 -3.74 -12.77 19.61
C ASP A 124 -3.88 -11.96 18.31
N CYS A 125 -3.99 -10.63 18.43
CA CYS A 125 -4.12 -9.71 17.31
C CYS A 125 -2.80 -8.97 17.08
N ASN A 126 -2.30 -9.01 15.85
CA ASN A 126 -1.02 -8.37 15.51
C ASN A 126 -1.17 -6.87 15.15
N ILE A 127 -2.39 -6.39 14.89
CA ILE A 127 -2.67 -4.99 14.59
C ILE A 127 -3.46 -4.38 15.76
N PRO A 128 -2.90 -3.41 16.49
CA PRO A 128 -3.62 -2.72 17.55
C PRO A 128 -4.82 -1.94 17.02
N GLY A 129 -5.85 -1.80 17.86
CA GLY A 129 -6.94 -0.87 17.60
C GLY A 129 -6.44 0.57 17.52
N ASN A 130 -7.10 1.40 16.70
CA ASN A 130 -6.69 2.79 16.41
C ASN A 130 -5.27 2.92 15.83
N ALA A 131 -4.72 1.86 15.22
CA ALA A 131 -3.41 1.93 14.58
C ALA A 131 -3.44 2.80 13.31
N THR A 132 -2.51 3.75 13.23
CA THR A 132 -2.16 4.42 11.97
C THR A 132 -1.19 3.55 11.20
N LEU A 133 -1.46 3.33 9.92
CA LEU A 133 -0.65 2.47 9.06
C LEU A 133 0.11 3.30 8.03
N VAL A 134 1.35 2.92 7.76
CA VAL A 134 2.16 3.48 6.68
C VAL A 134 2.43 2.41 5.64
N TYR A 135 2.05 2.68 4.39
CA TYR A 135 2.27 1.79 3.26
C TYR A 135 3.23 2.42 2.27
N ASP A 136 4.30 1.69 1.95
CA ASP A 136 5.09 1.95 0.74
C ASP A 136 4.51 1.07 -0.37
N ILE A 137 4.08 1.67 -1.48
CA ILE A 137 3.41 0.99 -2.58
C ILE A 137 4.22 1.18 -3.85
N ASN A 138 4.43 0.09 -4.58
CA ASN A 138 4.99 0.06 -5.92
C ASN A 138 3.95 -0.55 -6.88
N PHE A 139 3.36 0.28 -7.73
CA PHE A 139 2.31 -0.14 -8.65
C PHE A 139 2.93 -0.74 -9.92
N LEU A 140 2.80 -2.06 -10.08
CA LEU A 140 3.51 -2.81 -11.12
C LEU A 140 2.76 -2.84 -12.45
N GLY A 141 1.43 -2.83 -12.42
CA GLY A 141 0.64 -3.00 -13.63
C GLY A 141 -0.80 -3.44 -13.36
N ILE A 142 -1.65 -3.29 -14.37
CA ILE A 142 -2.99 -3.86 -14.38
C ILE A 142 -2.86 -5.37 -14.60
N TYR A 143 -3.61 -6.16 -13.82
CA TYR A 143 -3.60 -7.60 -13.93
C TYR A 143 -4.40 -8.03 -15.17
N SER A 144 -3.69 -8.55 -16.17
CA SER A 144 -4.25 -8.99 -17.45
C SER A 144 -4.63 -10.47 -17.49
N GLY A 145 -4.69 -11.14 -16.34
CA GLY A 145 -4.71 -12.61 -16.16
C GLY A 145 -5.18 -13.40 -17.37
N ASN A 146 -4.25 -14.10 -18.03
CA ASN A 146 -4.47 -14.88 -19.26
C ASN A 146 -5.72 -14.47 -20.04
N ARG A 147 -5.77 -13.24 -20.56
CA ARG A 147 -6.62 -12.92 -21.70
C ARG A 147 -6.17 -13.79 -22.87
N LYS A 148 -6.76 -14.97 -23.00
CA LYS A 148 -6.88 -15.68 -24.27
C LYS A 148 -8.04 -15.10 -25.05
#